data_AF-A0A9W8USQ3-F1
#
_entry.id   AF-A0A9W8USQ3-F1
#
_cell.length_a   1.000
_cell.length_b   1.000
_cell.length_c   1.000
_cell.angle_alpha   90.00
_cell.angle_beta   90.00
_cell.angle_gamma   90.00
#
_symmetry.space_group_name_H-M   'P 1'
#
loop_
_entity.id
_entity.type
_entity.pdbx_description
1 polymer ?
#
loop_
_entity_poly.entity_id
_entity_poly.type
_entity_poly.pdbx_seq_one_letter_code
_entity_poly.pdbx_strand_id
1 'polypeptide(L)'
;MFEAELAAHDIDFDFTVDDSFARHGIKWTMLDPSRLRQVLINLMTNAMKFTQGRQHRQIKVNLSASRDIAEVASENLYFPRNTNQMGSGIDIESEGDWGTGDKINIHCSVSDTGPGLAEEELQVLFQRFQQATPRTHVQYGGSGLGLFISRILTEMQGGQIGVTSVAGQGSKFSFYIQSRQCADAPEPFEPLSCFTLPRQCRLPAGSEAVAQTECASQSQQATRKPPDPSQGPRYDVLIVEDNLVNQKVLQRQLVNCGNTTFVANHGQEALETLQKSRFWAGNETNGVDISVILMDLEMPVMDGVTCARHIRELERSGTITKHIPIIAVTAYARPEQIANAKAAGIDDVISKPFRIPELLPRINELVNQYSTPSVEA
;
A
#
# COMPACT_ATOMS: atom_id res chain seq x y z
N MET A 1 -1.34 -13.50 -10.14
CA MET A 1 -0.44 -12.31 -10.02
C MET A 1 0.99 -12.66 -10.38
N PHE A 2 1.59 -13.68 -9.77
CA PHE A 2 3.01 -14.03 -9.99
C PHE A 2 3.26 -15.15 -11.00
N GLU A 3 2.21 -15.70 -11.63
CA GLU A 3 2.31 -16.85 -12.55
C GLU A 3 3.26 -16.60 -13.72
N ALA A 4 3.19 -15.42 -14.35
CA ALA A 4 4.04 -15.07 -15.47
C ALA A 4 5.53 -15.03 -15.07
N GLU A 5 5.83 -14.50 -13.88
CA GLU A 5 7.21 -14.42 -13.36
C GLU A 5 7.74 -15.78 -12.92
N LEU A 6 6.92 -16.57 -12.21
CA LEU A 6 7.28 -17.93 -11.80
C LEU A 6 7.57 -18.81 -13.02
N ALA A 7 6.73 -18.74 -14.06
CA ALA A 7 6.92 -19.46 -15.31
C ALA A 7 8.14 -18.96 -16.09
N ALA A 8 8.34 -17.63 -16.17
CA ALA A 8 9.48 -17.04 -16.88
C ALA A 8 10.84 -17.43 -16.25
N HIS A 9 10.86 -17.65 -14.94
CA HIS A 9 12.08 -17.99 -14.20
C HIS A 9 12.21 -19.48 -13.86
N ASP A 10 11.28 -20.32 -14.34
CA ASP A 10 11.26 -21.78 -14.10
C ASP A 10 11.35 -22.11 -12.59
N ILE A 11 10.51 -21.44 -11.80
CA ILE A 11 10.44 -21.61 -10.34
C ILE A 11 9.23 -22.48 -10.00
N ASP A 12 9.48 -23.62 -9.36
CA ASP A 12 8.44 -24.48 -8.80
C ASP A 12 7.73 -23.75 -7.65
N PHE A 13 6.42 -23.65 -7.74
CA PHE A 13 5.60 -23.00 -6.73
C PHE A 13 4.61 -23.98 -6.11
N ASP A 14 4.60 -24.03 -4.78
CA ASP A 14 3.68 -24.86 -4.00
C ASP A 14 2.91 -23.97 -3.02
N PHE A 15 1.58 -24.10 -3.02
CA PHE A 15 0.70 -23.37 -2.10
C PHE A 15 -0.12 -24.38 -1.31
N THR A 16 0.06 -24.38 0.01
CA THR A 16 -0.57 -25.32 0.92
C THR A 16 -1.38 -24.57 1.97
N VAL A 17 -2.62 -25.01 2.19
CA VAL A 17 -3.46 -24.54 3.29
C VAL A 17 -3.55 -25.69 4.28
N ASP A 18 -3.11 -25.45 5.52
CA ASP A 18 -3.12 -26.45 6.58
C ASP A 18 -4.55 -26.76 7.04
N ASP A 19 -4.80 -28.00 7.46
CA ASP A 19 -6.10 -28.45 7.97
C ASP A 19 -6.54 -27.74 9.27
N SER A 20 -5.67 -26.93 9.87
CA SER A 20 -5.96 -26.05 11.01
C SER A 20 -7.23 -25.21 10.85
N PHE A 21 -7.52 -24.69 9.65
CA PHE A 21 -8.76 -23.96 9.41
C PHE A 21 -10.01 -24.83 9.65
N ALA A 22 -9.99 -26.06 9.13
CA ALA A 22 -11.06 -27.02 9.36
C ALA A 22 -11.13 -27.48 10.82
N ARG A 23 -9.98 -27.74 11.46
CA ARG A 23 -9.89 -28.14 12.87
C ARG A 23 -10.46 -27.08 13.82
N HIS A 24 -10.25 -25.80 13.53
CA HIS A 24 -10.80 -24.69 14.30
C HIS A 24 -12.19 -24.23 13.84
N GLY A 25 -12.80 -24.91 12.85
CA GLY A 25 -14.13 -24.59 12.34
C GLY A 25 -14.22 -23.23 11.64
N ILE A 26 -13.10 -22.73 11.13
CA ILE A 26 -13.00 -21.41 10.51
C ILE A 26 -13.50 -21.51 9.07
N LYS A 27 -14.57 -20.78 8.76
CA LYS A 27 -15.06 -20.61 7.38
C LYS A 27 -14.75 -19.22 6.84
N TRP A 28 -14.91 -18.22 7.70
CA TRP A 28 -14.66 -16.82 7.37
C TRP A 28 -13.93 -16.14 8.52
N THR A 29 -13.07 -15.18 8.15
CA THR A 29 -12.35 -14.34 9.11
C THR A 29 -12.38 -12.89 8.66
N MET A 30 -12.52 -11.98 9.61
CA MET A 30 -12.36 -10.56 9.42
C MET A 30 -10.90 -10.18 9.64
N LEU A 31 -10.29 -9.59 8.61
CA LEU A 31 -8.91 -9.14 8.58
C LEU A 31 -8.76 -7.96 7.61
N ASP A 32 -7.59 -7.30 7.58
CA ASP A 32 -7.28 -6.28 6.57
C ASP A 32 -6.61 -6.92 5.33
N PRO A 33 -7.36 -7.18 4.24
CA PRO A 33 -6.82 -7.88 3.08
C PRO A 33 -5.79 -7.05 2.33
N SER A 34 -5.82 -5.71 2.47
CA SER A 34 -4.89 -4.83 1.76
C SER A 34 -3.49 -4.90 2.37
N ARG A 35 -3.41 -4.86 3.71
CA ARG A 35 -2.15 -4.96 4.44
C ARG A 35 -1.57 -6.36 4.36
N LEU A 36 -2.40 -7.38 4.52
CA LEU A 36 -1.98 -8.77 4.33
C LEU A 36 -1.40 -8.99 2.92
N ARG A 37 -2.10 -8.52 1.89
CA ARG A 37 -1.63 -8.62 0.51
C ARG A 37 -0.29 -7.93 0.29
N GLN A 38 -0.08 -6.74 0.87
CA GLN A 38 1.19 -6.02 0.76
C GLN A 38 2.36 -6.79 1.39
N VAL A 39 2.15 -7.40 2.56
CA VAL A 39 3.16 -8.25 3.22
C VAL A 39 3.50 -9.43 2.33
N LEU A 40 2.48 -10.14 1.82
CA LEU A 40 2.66 -11.30 0.95
C LEU A 40 3.36 -10.95 -0.36
N ILE A 41 2.98 -9.85 -1.01
CA ILE A 41 3.61 -9.39 -2.25
C ILE A 41 5.10 -9.18 -2.00
N ASN A 42 5.47 -8.43 -0.96
CA ASN A 42 6.88 -8.16 -0.67
C ASN A 42 7.68 -9.44 -0.41
N LEU A 43 7.14 -10.37 0.38
CA LEU A 43 7.82 -11.66 0.64
C LEU A 43 7.94 -12.49 -0.64
N MET A 44 6.89 -12.58 -1.45
CA MET A 44 6.89 -13.31 -2.72
C MET A 44 7.87 -12.72 -3.73
N THR A 45 7.90 -11.40 -3.90
CA THR A 45 8.84 -10.74 -4.82
C THR A 45 10.28 -10.95 -4.39
N ASN A 46 10.56 -10.94 -3.08
CA ASN A 46 11.89 -11.26 -2.56
C ASN A 46 12.25 -12.73 -2.81
N ALA A 47 11.34 -13.66 -2.50
CA ALA A 47 11.55 -15.09 -2.72
C ALA A 47 11.86 -15.41 -4.20
N MET A 48 11.08 -14.88 -5.14
CA MET A 48 11.33 -15.06 -6.58
C MET A 48 12.69 -14.50 -6.97
N LYS A 49 12.97 -13.25 -6.58
CA LYS A 49 14.22 -12.56 -6.90
C LYS A 49 15.46 -13.30 -6.41
N PHE A 50 15.44 -13.87 -5.20
CA PHE A 50 16.59 -14.58 -4.63
C PHE A 50 16.68 -16.04 -5.06
N THR A 51 15.60 -16.61 -5.59
CA THR A 51 15.58 -17.97 -6.14
C THR A 51 16.01 -18.00 -7.61
N GLN A 52 15.95 -16.86 -8.30
CA GLN A 52 16.43 -16.73 -9.68
C GLN A 52 17.88 -17.21 -9.85
N GLY A 53 18.14 -18.02 -10.88
CA GLY A 53 19.48 -18.49 -11.22
C GLY A 53 20.02 -19.64 -10.35
N ARG A 54 19.26 -20.14 -9.37
CA ARG A 54 19.63 -21.33 -8.58
C ARG A 54 19.43 -22.61 -9.40
N GLN A 55 20.09 -23.71 -8.99
CA GLN A 55 19.89 -25.03 -9.59
C GLN A 55 18.55 -25.64 -9.17
N HIS A 56 18.19 -25.50 -7.89
CA HIS A 56 16.89 -25.89 -7.36
C HIS A 56 16.09 -24.63 -7.07
N ARG A 57 14.96 -24.46 -7.77
CA ARG A 57 14.15 -23.24 -7.74
C ARG A 57 12.77 -23.59 -7.22
N GLN A 58 12.57 -23.47 -5.92
CA GLN A 58 11.30 -23.79 -5.29
C GLN A 58 10.89 -22.70 -4.31
N ILE A 59 9.63 -22.29 -4.41
CA ILE A 59 8.98 -21.42 -3.44
C ILE A 59 7.77 -22.15 -2.89
N LYS A 60 7.67 -22.23 -1.56
CA LYS A 60 6.54 -22.84 -0.86
C LYS A 60 5.85 -21.78 -0.02
N VAL A 61 4.54 -21.66 -0.20
CA VAL A 61 3.69 -20.81 0.63
C VAL A 61 2.78 -21.70 1.45
N ASN A 62 2.80 -21.52 2.77
CA ASN A 62 1.91 -22.23 3.68
C ASN A 62 1.03 -21.23 4.42
N LEU A 63 -0.25 -21.55 4.55
CA LEU A 63 -1.22 -20.81 5.32
C LEU A 63 -1.81 -21.72 6.40
N SER A 64 -1.82 -21.29 7.65
CA SER A 64 -2.40 -22.02 8.77
C SER A 64 -3.09 -21.08 9.76
N ALA A 65 -3.85 -21.63 10.70
CA ALA A 65 -4.53 -20.87 11.75
C ALA A 65 -4.28 -21.48 13.13
N SER A 66 -4.22 -20.66 14.16
CA SER A 66 -4.14 -21.15 15.55
C SER A 66 -4.85 -20.23 16.52
N ARG A 67 -5.33 -20.79 17.63
CA ARG A 67 -5.89 -20.00 18.75
C ARG A 67 -4.79 -19.50 19.69
N ASP A 68 -3.75 -20.30 19.86
CA ASP A 68 -2.55 -19.96 20.63
C ASP A 68 -1.34 -19.84 19.70
N ILE A 69 -0.53 -18.82 19.91
CA ILE A 69 0.73 -18.59 19.17
C ILE A 69 1.75 -19.68 19.51
N ALA A 70 1.69 -20.23 20.73
CA ALA A 70 2.59 -21.28 21.19
C ALA A 70 2.48 -22.59 20.38
N GLU A 71 1.34 -22.86 19.74
CA GLU A 71 1.13 -24.04 18.90
C GLU A 71 1.98 -24.02 17.62
N VAL A 72 2.44 -22.84 17.19
CA VAL A 72 3.22 -22.63 15.95
C VAL A 72 4.66 -22.17 16.25
N ALA A 73 4.91 -21.60 17.43
CA ALA A 73 6.22 -21.10 17.86
C ALA A 73 7.26 -22.19 18.19
N SER A 74 7.00 -23.46 17.87
CA SER A 74 7.93 -24.57 18.07
C SER A 74 9.11 -24.60 17.08
N GLU A 75 9.05 -23.82 16.01
CA GLU A 75 10.19 -23.63 15.10
C GLU A 75 11.00 -22.41 15.52
N ASN A 76 12.34 -22.50 15.48
CA ASN A 76 13.31 -21.45 15.82
C ASN A 76 13.12 -20.16 14.97
N LEU A 77 12.05 -19.43 15.23
CA LEU A 77 11.74 -18.16 14.60
C LEU A 77 12.50 -17.06 15.33
N TYR A 78 13.38 -16.38 14.61
CA TYR A 78 13.95 -15.15 15.10
C TYR A 78 12.89 -14.04 14.99
N PHE A 79 12.30 -13.70 16.13
CA PHE A 79 11.52 -12.48 16.28
C PHE A 79 12.46 -11.35 16.73
N PRO A 80 12.63 -10.27 15.95
CA PRO A 80 13.48 -9.16 16.37
C PRO A 80 12.95 -8.58 17.69
N ARG A 81 13.79 -8.59 18.73
CA ARG A 81 13.43 -8.08 20.07
C ARG A 81 12.99 -6.61 19.99
N ASN A 82 11.91 -6.29 20.67
CA ASN A 82 11.36 -4.93 20.81
C ASN A 82 12.35 -4.01 21.54
N THR A 83 13.16 -3.29 20.79
CA THR A 83 13.83 -2.08 21.28
C THR A 83 12.97 -0.88 20.93
N ASN A 84 12.27 -0.38 21.95
CA ASN A 84 11.47 0.84 22.01
C ASN A 84 10.00 0.72 21.58
N GLN A 85 9.15 0.89 22.59
CA GLN A 85 7.75 1.29 22.54
C GLN A 85 7.52 2.32 21.43
N MET A 86 6.98 1.88 20.30
CA MET A 86 6.37 2.76 19.32
C MET A 86 5.01 2.17 18.97
N GLY A 87 3.97 2.82 19.49
CA GLY A 87 2.58 2.39 19.35
C GLY A 87 2.12 1.54 20.52
N SER A 88 1.39 2.17 21.45
CA SER A 88 0.28 1.51 22.12
C SER A 88 -0.42 0.61 21.11
N GLY A 89 -0.44 -0.70 21.37
CA GLY A 89 -1.07 -1.67 20.48
C GLY A 89 -2.42 -1.13 20.04
N ILE A 90 -2.62 -1.01 18.72
CA ILE A 90 -3.95 -0.76 18.20
C ILE A 90 -4.75 -1.96 18.68
N ASP A 91 -5.60 -1.71 19.68
CA ASP A 91 -6.48 -2.71 20.25
C ASP A 91 -7.61 -2.92 19.25
N ILE A 92 -7.28 -3.59 18.13
CA ILE A 92 -8.23 -4.09 17.12
C ILE A 92 -9.36 -4.91 17.81
N GLU A 93 -9.10 -5.34 19.04
CA GLU A 93 -10.02 -6.08 19.88
C GLU A 93 -11.21 -5.27 20.42
N SER A 94 -11.13 -3.92 20.43
CA SER A 94 -12.08 -3.05 21.15
C SER A 94 -13.06 -2.26 20.25
N GLU A 95 -12.82 -2.21 18.93
CA GLU A 95 -13.72 -1.54 18.00
C GLU A 95 -14.86 -2.46 17.55
N GLY A 96 -16.12 -2.02 17.69
CA GLY A 96 -17.32 -2.77 17.34
C GLY A 96 -17.42 -3.20 15.86
N ASP A 97 -16.55 -2.67 14.99
CA ASP A 97 -16.49 -2.93 13.56
C ASP A 97 -15.82 -4.28 13.21
N TRP A 98 -15.10 -4.92 14.14
CA TRP A 98 -14.36 -6.18 13.89
C TRP A 98 -15.15 -7.46 14.19
N GLY A 99 -16.42 -7.33 14.59
CA GLY A 99 -17.31 -8.45 14.91
C GLY A 99 -17.07 -9.08 16.29
N THR A 100 -18.05 -9.84 16.76
CA THR A 100 -18.05 -10.45 18.11
C THR A 100 -17.44 -11.86 18.15
N GLY A 101 -16.86 -12.33 17.04
CA GLY A 101 -16.36 -13.70 16.95
C GLY A 101 -15.03 -13.94 17.68
N ASP A 102 -14.74 -15.22 17.90
CA ASP A 102 -13.51 -15.69 18.56
C ASP A 102 -12.27 -15.15 17.82
N LYS A 103 -11.25 -14.77 18.60
CA LYS A 103 -9.95 -14.38 18.06
C LYS A 103 -9.23 -15.60 17.49
N ILE A 104 -8.63 -15.42 16.33
CA ILE A 104 -7.82 -16.45 15.68
C ILE A 104 -6.61 -15.81 15.00
N ASN A 105 -5.46 -16.44 15.16
CA ASN A 105 -4.23 -16.03 14.49
C ASN A 105 -4.14 -16.73 13.15
N ILE A 106 -3.95 -15.97 12.09
CA ILE A 106 -3.66 -16.51 10.76
C ILE A 106 -2.17 -16.42 10.56
N HIS A 107 -1.54 -17.57 10.33
CA HIS A 107 -0.12 -17.70 10.07
C HIS A 107 0.12 -17.90 8.60
N CYS A 108 1.09 -17.18 8.05
CA CYS A 108 1.56 -17.42 6.71
C CYS A 108 3.08 -17.55 6.71
N SER A 109 3.58 -18.52 5.95
CA SER A 109 5.00 -18.65 5.69
C SER A 109 5.29 -18.70 4.20
N VAL A 110 6.39 -18.05 3.82
CA VAL A 110 6.96 -18.08 2.46
C VAL A 110 8.37 -18.62 2.60
N SER A 111 8.60 -19.80 2.03
CA SER A 111 9.89 -20.47 1.98
C SER A 111 10.45 -20.42 0.57
N ASP A 112 11.74 -20.14 0.45
CA ASP A 112 12.48 -20.10 -0.81
C ASP A 112 13.75 -20.95 -0.73
N THR A 113 14.27 -21.36 -1.90
CA THR A 113 15.54 -22.12 -2.03
C THR A 113 16.69 -21.22 -2.49
N GLY A 114 16.63 -19.94 -2.12
CA GLY A 114 17.63 -18.93 -2.44
C GLY A 114 18.98 -19.14 -1.75
N PRO A 115 19.84 -18.11 -1.68
CA PRO A 115 21.17 -18.19 -1.08
C PRO A 115 21.13 -18.34 0.45
N GLY A 116 19.99 -18.13 1.08
CA GLY A 116 19.88 -18.08 2.54
C GLY A 116 20.64 -16.88 3.15
N LEU A 117 20.64 -16.80 4.47
CA LEU A 117 21.25 -15.73 5.27
C LEU A 117 22.07 -16.34 6.40
N ALA A 118 23.19 -15.69 6.73
CA ALA A 118 23.98 -16.01 7.92
C ALA A 118 23.34 -15.43 9.20
N GLU A 119 23.71 -15.95 10.37
CA GLU A 119 23.12 -15.54 11.65
C GLU A 119 23.32 -14.04 11.96
N GLU A 120 24.46 -13.48 11.56
CA GLU A 120 24.77 -12.05 11.66
C GLU A 120 23.85 -11.19 10.78
N GLU A 121 23.49 -11.70 9.60
CA GLU A 121 22.59 -11.03 8.65
C GLU A 121 21.13 -11.06 9.14
N LEU A 122 20.73 -12.06 9.93
CA LEU A 122 19.37 -12.17 10.48
C LEU A 122 19.05 -11.04 11.48
N GLN A 123 20.04 -10.61 12.26
CA GLN A 123 19.87 -9.57 13.30
C GLN A 123 19.60 -8.18 12.71
N VAL A 124 20.08 -7.95 11.48
CA VAL A 124 20.01 -6.67 10.77
C VAL A 124 18.88 -6.61 9.74
N LEU A 125 18.35 -7.77 9.33
CA LEU A 125 17.41 -7.89 8.21
C LEU A 125 16.11 -7.08 8.35
N PHE A 126 15.61 -6.93 9.58
CA PHE A 126 14.41 -6.14 9.86
C PHE A 126 14.72 -4.68 10.24
N GLN A 127 15.98 -4.25 10.19
CA GLN A 127 16.35 -2.87 10.45
C GLN A 127 16.17 -2.02 9.20
N ARG A 128 15.83 -0.75 9.42
CA ARG A 128 15.56 0.21 8.35
C ARG A 128 16.83 0.45 7.52
N PHE A 129 16.75 0.32 6.20
CA PHE A 129 17.86 0.53 5.24
C PHE A 129 19.03 -0.44 5.37
N GLN A 130 18.87 -1.54 6.11
CA GLN A 130 19.90 -2.55 6.19
C GLN A 130 19.65 -3.66 5.18
N GLN A 131 20.69 -3.93 4.40
CA GLN A 131 20.75 -5.06 3.47
C GLN A 131 21.76 -6.04 4.04
N ALA A 132 21.44 -7.33 3.96
CA ALA A 132 22.29 -8.41 4.46
C ALA A 132 23.75 -8.30 3.96
N THR A 133 23.96 -7.76 2.74
CA THR A 133 25.30 -7.55 2.20
C THR A 133 25.42 -6.16 1.52
N PRO A 134 26.56 -5.44 1.63
CA PRO A 134 26.79 -4.21 0.85
C PRO A 134 26.81 -4.44 -0.67
N ARG A 135 27.03 -5.69 -1.12
CA ARG A 135 27.03 -6.09 -2.54
C ARG A 135 25.64 -6.30 -3.14
N THR A 136 24.59 -6.45 -2.31
CA THR A 136 23.22 -6.70 -2.80
C THR A 136 22.64 -5.46 -3.50
N HIS A 137 23.09 -4.24 -3.16
CA HIS A 137 22.75 -3.00 -3.88
C HIS A 137 23.25 -3.01 -5.33
N VAL A 138 24.39 -3.63 -5.60
CA VAL A 138 25.06 -3.63 -6.92
C VAL A 138 24.53 -4.75 -7.82
N GLN A 139 24.18 -5.91 -7.25
CA GLN A 139 23.81 -7.08 -8.03
C GLN A 139 22.29 -7.28 -8.17
N TYR A 140 21.51 -6.81 -7.19
CA TYR A 140 20.07 -7.15 -7.11
C TYR A 140 19.17 -5.93 -6.86
N GLY A 141 19.71 -4.77 -6.44
CA GLY A 141 18.95 -3.53 -6.24
C GLY A 141 17.88 -3.61 -5.13
N GLY A 142 17.48 -2.48 -4.57
CA GLY A 142 16.41 -2.41 -3.55
C GLY A 142 16.70 -1.40 -2.46
N SER A 143 15.66 -0.88 -1.82
CA SER A 143 15.79 0.16 -0.79
C SER A 143 16.10 -0.38 0.63
N GLY A 144 16.05 -1.70 0.82
CA GLY A 144 16.15 -2.32 2.15
C GLY A 144 14.96 -2.01 3.07
N LEU A 145 13.84 -1.55 2.50
CA LEU A 145 12.66 -1.12 3.26
C LEU A 145 11.54 -2.16 3.32
N GLY A 146 11.47 -3.06 2.34
CA GLY A 146 10.34 -3.98 2.21
C GLY A 146 10.09 -4.78 3.49
N LEU A 147 11.12 -5.43 4.03
CA LEU A 147 10.99 -6.26 5.24
C LEU A 147 10.69 -5.45 6.50
N PHE A 148 11.21 -4.23 6.61
CA PHE A 148 10.83 -3.31 7.69
C PHE A 148 9.35 -2.91 7.58
N ILE A 149 8.86 -2.57 6.39
CA ILE A 149 7.43 -2.27 6.15
C ILE A 149 6.58 -3.49 6.47
N SER A 150 6.98 -4.69 6.02
CA SER A 150 6.29 -5.93 6.34
C SER A 150 6.18 -6.15 7.85
N ARG A 151 7.23 -5.83 8.62
CA ARG A 151 7.19 -5.86 10.08
C ARG A 151 6.16 -4.89 10.66
N ILE A 152 6.21 -3.62 10.28
CA ILE A 152 5.26 -2.61 10.76
C ILE A 152 3.81 -2.99 10.41
N LEU A 153 3.54 -3.42 9.18
CA LEU A 153 2.20 -3.83 8.74
C LEU A 153 1.68 -5.04 9.51
N THR A 154 2.55 -5.96 9.88
CA THR A 154 2.19 -7.15 10.67
C THR A 154 1.92 -6.77 12.13
N GLU A 155 2.77 -5.93 12.72
CA GLU A 155 2.60 -5.41 14.09
C GLU A 155 1.31 -4.57 14.23
N MET A 156 0.99 -3.77 13.21
CA MET A 156 -0.27 -3.01 13.14
C MET A 156 -1.52 -3.91 13.08
N GLN A 157 -1.37 -5.19 12.80
CA GLN A 157 -2.45 -6.20 12.75
C GLN A 157 -2.41 -7.13 13.97
N GLY A 158 -1.80 -6.70 15.09
CA GLY A 158 -1.66 -7.50 16.32
C GLY A 158 -0.73 -8.70 16.17
N GLY A 159 0.07 -8.71 15.10
CA GLY A 159 0.89 -9.83 14.68
C GLY A 159 2.39 -9.62 14.85
N GLN A 160 3.18 -10.62 14.45
CA GLN A 160 4.64 -10.49 14.33
C GLN A 160 5.16 -11.23 13.10
N ILE A 161 6.31 -10.78 12.58
CA ILE A 161 7.04 -11.43 11.50
C ILE A 161 8.41 -11.88 12.00
N GLY A 162 8.86 -13.03 11.51
CA GLY A 162 10.17 -13.59 11.77
C GLY A 162 10.74 -14.29 10.54
N VAL A 163 11.98 -14.72 10.67
CA VAL A 163 12.69 -15.45 9.62
C VAL A 163 13.49 -16.59 10.24
N THR A 164 13.57 -17.69 9.51
CA THR A 164 14.50 -18.79 9.75
C THR A 164 15.24 -19.02 8.43
N SER A 165 16.56 -18.94 8.44
CA SER A 165 17.35 -19.07 7.21
C SER A 165 18.65 -19.80 7.49
N VAL A 166 19.13 -20.54 6.50
CA VAL A 166 20.43 -21.21 6.55
C VAL A 166 21.16 -20.89 5.26
N ALA A 167 22.36 -20.32 5.39
CA ALA A 167 23.23 -20.00 4.27
C ALA A 167 23.41 -21.21 3.33
N GLY A 168 23.11 -21.00 2.05
CA GLY A 168 23.17 -22.00 0.98
C GLY A 168 21.92 -22.86 0.80
N GLN A 169 20.99 -22.91 1.76
CA GLN A 169 19.80 -23.76 1.71
C GLN A 169 18.51 -23.01 1.41
N GLY A 170 18.44 -21.72 1.77
CA GLY A 170 17.27 -20.87 1.53
C GLY A 170 16.76 -20.18 2.79
N SER A 171 15.64 -19.49 2.68
CA SER A 171 15.00 -18.78 3.80
C SER A 171 13.53 -19.15 3.93
N LYS A 172 13.02 -19.09 5.16
CA LYS A 172 11.60 -19.22 5.51
C LYS A 172 11.21 -17.98 6.30
N PHE A 173 10.44 -17.10 5.68
CA PHE A 173 9.81 -15.97 6.35
C PHE A 173 8.45 -16.42 6.85
N SER A 174 8.18 -16.25 8.14
CA SER A 174 6.85 -16.56 8.68
C SER A 174 6.33 -15.38 9.49
N PHE A 175 5.04 -15.11 9.34
CA PHE A 175 4.37 -14.07 10.10
C PHE A 175 2.98 -14.54 10.49
N TYR A 176 2.43 -13.93 11.53
CA TYR A 176 1.04 -14.11 11.89
C TYR A 176 0.35 -12.77 12.02
N ILE A 177 -0.96 -12.75 11.80
CA ILE A 177 -1.83 -11.60 12.06
C ILE A 177 -3.02 -12.05 12.91
N GLN A 178 -3.53 -11.15 13.73
CA GLN A 178 -4.76 -11.40 14.46
C GLN A 178 -5.97 -11.13 13.56
N SER A 179 -6.95 -12.01 13.67
CA SER A 179 -8.22 -11.92 12.95
C SER A 179 -9.35 -12.39 13.86
N ARG A 180 -10.59 -12.11 13.47
CA ARG A 180 -11.78 -12.61 14.18
C ARG A 180 -12.59 -13.51 13.27
N GLN A 181 -13.04 -14.63 13.80
CA GLN A 181 -13.94 -15.51 13.06
C GLN A 181 -15.26 -14.79 12.78
N CYS A 182 -15.79 -14.92 11.56
CA CYS A 182 -17.15 -14.51 11.26
C CYS A 182 -17.99 -15.70 10.79
N ALA A 183 -19.28 -15.66 11.13
CA ALA A 183 -20.24 -16.69 10.75
C ALA A 183 -20.78 -16.46 9.33
N ASP A 184 -20.86 -15.20 8.91
CA ASP A 184 -21.49 -14.78 7.65
C ASP A 184 -20.47 -14.62 6.51
N ALA A 185 -20.84 -15.09 5.32
CA ALA A 185 -20.07 -14.90 4.10
C ALA A 185 -20.20 -13.45 3.60
N PRO A 186 -19.13 -12.82 3.09
CA PRO A 186 -19.24 -11.53 2.43
C PRO A 186 -19.99 -11.68 1.09
N GLU A 187 -21.10 -10.97 0.94
CA GLU A 187 -21.82 -10.81 -0.34
C GLU A 187 -21.16 -9.69 -1.17
N PRO A 188 -20.80 -9.88 -2.46
CA PRO A 188 -20.78 -11.13 -3.24
C PRO A 188 -19.39 -11.78 -3.21
N PHE A 189 -19.33 -13.07 -2.85
CA PHE A 189 -18.11 -13.88 -2.88
C PHE A 189 -17.99 -14.62 -4.22
N GLU A 190 -17.01 -14.26 -5.04
CA GLU A 190 -16.51 -15.15 -6.09
C GLU A 190 -15.46 -16.08 -5.50
N PRO A 191 -15.66 -17.40 -5.50
CA PRO A 191 -14.63 -18.34 -5.09
C PRO A 191 -13.44 -18.22 -6.05
N LEU A 192 -12.28 -17.85 -5.51
CA LEU A 192 -11.02 -17.92 -6.25
C LEU A 192 -10.73 -19.38 -6.57
N SER A 193 -10.71 -19.75 -7.85
CA SER A 193 -10.30 -21.08 -8.29
C SER A 193 -8.86 -21.35 -7.85
N CYS A 194 -8.63 -22.52 -7.25
CA CYS A 194 -7.31 -23.00 -6.86
C CYS A 194 -6.35 -23.01 -8.05
N PHE A 195 -5.08 -22.66 -7.78
CA PHE A 195 -3.93 -22.74 -8.68
C PHE A 195 -3.96 -24.04 -9.52
N THR A 196 -4.14 -23.90 -10.83
CA THR A 196 -3.70 -24.92 -11.80
C THR A 196 -2.51 -24.37 -12.56
N LEU A 197 -1.30 -24.54 -12.00
CA LEU A 197 -0.09 -24.45 -12.81
C LEU A 197 -0.07 -25.68 -13.73
N PRO A 198 -0.11 -25.53 -15.07
CA PRO A 198 -0.01 -26.65 -15.96
C PRO A 198 1.38 -27.25 -15.84
N ARG A 199 1.47 -28.42 -15.18
CA ARG A 199 2.62 -29.31 -15.24
C ARG A 199 2.88 -29.59 -16.72
N GLN A 200 4.04 -29.20 -17.24
CA GLN A 200 4.40 -29.39 -18.65
C GLN A 200 4.28 -30.87 -19.04
N CYS A 201 3.28 -31.17 -19.87
CA CYS A 201 3.28 -32.33 -20.76
C CYS A 201 3.16 -31.83 -22.20
N ARG A 202 4.05 -32.32 -23.06
CA ARG A 202 4.23 -31.95 -24.47
C ARG A 202 2.94 -32.15 -25.30
N LEU A 203 2.80 -31.26 -26.30
CA LEU A 203 1.72 -31.05 -27.29
C LEU A 203 1.32 -32.30 -28.11
N PRO A 204 0.18 -32.26 -28.85
CA PRO A 204 0.19 -31.67 -30.21
C PRO A 204 -0.96 -30.69 -30.51
N ALA A 205 -0.73 -29.92 -31.56
CA ALA A 205 -1.48 -28.80 -32.11
C ALA A 205 -2.97 -29.04 -32.43
N GLY A 206 -3.75 -27.97 -32.35
CA GLY A 206 -5.03 -27.88 -33.07
C GLY A 206 -6.01 -26.84 -32.49
N SER A 207 -6.40 -25.90 -33.37
CA SER A 207 -7.60 -25.06 -33.32
C SER A 207 -7.49 -23.65 -32.73
N GLU A 208 -7.54 -22.71 -33.68
CA GLU A 208 -7.81 -21.28 -33.57
C GLU A 208 -9.24 -20.97 -33.12
N ALA A 209 -9.44 -19.77 -32.54
CA ALA A 209 -10.58 -18.83 -32.67
C ALA A 209 -10.41 -17.74 -31.59
N VAL A 210 -9.84 -16.55 -31.88
CA VAL A 210 -10.49 -15.33 -32.39
C VAL A 210 -11.83 -14.99 -31.71
N ALA A 211 -11.81 -14.00 -30.82
CA ALA A 211 -12.93 -13.07 -30.62
C ALA A 211 -12.41 -11.72 -30.08
N GLN A 212 -12.50 -10.71 -30.95
CA GLN A 212 -12.37 -9.29 -30.63
C GLN A 212 -13.64 -8.83 -29.91
N THR A 213 -13.54 -7.97 -28.89
CA THR A 213 -14.61 -7.01 -28.56
C THR A 213 -14.02 -5.76 -27.89
N GLU A 214 -13.78 -4.79 -28.75
CA GLU A 214 -14.07 -3.36 -28.66
C GLU A 214 -14.09 -2.61 -27.30
N CYS A 215 -13.27 -1.56 -27.34
CA CYS A 215 -13.25 -0.36 -26.51
C CYS A 215 -14.56 0.43 -26.66
N ALA A 216 -15.16 0.82 -25.53
CA ALA A 216 -16.21 1.84 -25.50
C ALA A 216 -15.98 2.79 -24.32
N SER A 217 -15.47 3.97 -24.67
CA SER A 217 -15.44 5.19 -23.88
C SER A 217 -16.85 5.63 -23.46
N GLN A 218 -17.09 5.82 -22.16
CA GLN A 218 -18.20 6.64 -21.68
C GLN A 218 -17.76 7.51 -20.50
N SER A 219 -17.58 8.79 -20.82
CA SER A 219 -17.61 9.94 -19.95
C SER A 219 -18.99 10.05 -19.29
N GLN A 220 -19.04 9.96 -17.96
CA GLN A 220 -20.25 10.25 -17.19
C GLN A 220 -19.99 11.45 -16.27
N GLN A 221 -20.56 12.59 -16.67
CA GLN A 221 -20.75 13.78 -15.84
C GLN A 221 -21.69 13.42 -14.68
N ALA A 222 -21.19 13.52 -13.45
CA ALA A 222 -21.99 13.31 -12.24
C ALA A 222 -22.91 14.52 -11.99
N THR A 223 -24.22 14.27 -11.97
CA THR A 223 -25.25 15.22 -11.55
C THR A 223 -25.28 15.32 -10.02
N ARG A 224 -25.24 16.55 -9.50
CA ARG A 224 -25.21 16.87 -8.06
C ARG A 224 -26.57 16.58 -7.39
N LYS A 225 -26.57 15.74 -6.36
CA LYS A 225 -27.66 15.64 -5.36
C LYS A 225 -27.49 16.77 -4.32
N PRO A 226 -28.56 17.46 -3.86
CA PRO A 226 -28.42 18.55 -2.91
C PRO A 226 -28.10 18.04 -1.50
N PRO A 227 -27.44 18.86 -0.66
CA PRO A 227 -26.77 18.35 0.53
C PRO A 227 -27.55 18.43 1.83
N ASP A 228 -27.38 17.37 2.63
CA ASP A 228 -27.73 17.28 4.05
C ASP A 228 -26.76 18.15 4.90
N PRO A 229 -27.26 19.05 5.76
CA PRO A 229 -26.46 19.97 6.58
C PRO A 229 -25.72 19.33 7.77
N SER A 230 -25.74 18.00 7.92
CA SER A 230 -25.10 17.28 9.03
C SER A 230 -23.64 16.83 8.78
N GLN A 231 -23.07 17.09 7.61
CA GLN A 231 -21.71 16.69 7.27
C GLN A 231 -20.77 17.91 7.27
N GLY A 232 -19.56 17.75 7.81
CA GLY A 232 -18.57 18.80 8.07
C GLY A 232 -18.14 19.65 6.85
N PRO A 233 -17.10 20.49 6.99
CA PRO A 233 -16.68 21.38 5.91
C PRO A 233 -16.31 20.60 4.66
N ARG A 234 -16.71 21.13 3.50
CA ARG A 234 -16.50 20.51 2.19
C ARG A 234 -15.37 21.21 1.48
N TYR A 235 -14.47 20.42 0.92
CA TYR A 235 -13.31 20.90 0.19
C TYR A 235 -13.31 20.41 -1.24
N ASP A 236 -12.70 21.20 -2.11
CA ASP A 236 -12.42 20.82 -3.48
C ASP A 236 -10.96 20.34 -3.54
N VAL A 237 -10.78 19.02 -3.64
CA VAL A 237 -9.50 18.34 -3.48
C VAL A 237 -8.92 17.94 -4.84
N LEU A 238 -7.71 18.39 -5.17
CA LEU A 238 -6.97 17.89 -6.32
C LEU A 238 -6.12 16.67 -5.92
N ILE A 239 -6.41 15.51 -6.49
CA ILE A 239 -5.66 14.26 -6.28
C ILE A 239 -4.68 14.08 -7.42
N VAL A 240 -3.38 14.03 -7.12
CA VAL A 240 -2.31 13.79 -8.08
C VAL A 240 -1.67 12.43 -7.77
N GLU A 241 -2.01 11.42 -8.56
CA GLU A 241 -1.63 10.01 -8.35
C GLU A 241 -1.60 9.29 -9.71
N ASP A 242 -0.50 8.60 -10.01
CA ASP A 242 -0.26 7.92 -11.29
C ASP A 242 -0.95 6.54 -11.37
N ASN A 243 -1.21 5.92 -10.23
CA ASN A 243 -1.96 4.67 -10.17
C ASN A 243 -3.48 4.91 -10.18
N LEU A 244 -4.12 4.60 -11.31
CA LEU A 244 -5.56 4.74 -11.52
C LEU A 244 -6.44 4.02 -10.49
N VAL A 245 -5.96 2.92 -9.89
CA VAL A 245 -6.70 2.21 -8.83
C VAL A 245 -6.68 3.01 -7.54
N ASN A 246 -5.51 3.48 -7.11
CA ASN A 246 -5.35 4.30 -5.91
C ASN A 246 -6.16 5.61 -6.05
N GLN A 247 -6.04 6.27 -7.21
CA GLN A 247 -6.78 7.48 -7.56
C GLN A 247 -8.29 7.27 -7.40
N LYS A 248 -8.86 6.19 -8.00
CA LYS A 248 -10.30 5.88 -7.89
C LYS A 248 -10.76 5.57 -6.48
N VAL A 249 -9.94 4.86 -5.70
CA VAL A 249 -10.27 4.53 -4.30
C VAL A 249 -10.30 5.80 -3.46
N LEU A 250 -9.26 6.63 -3.54
CA LEU A 250 -9.16 7.89 -2.79
C LEU A 250 -10.26 8.87 -3.21
N GLN A 251 -10.56 8.95 -4.51
CA GLN A 251 -11.64 9.76 -5.05
C GLN A 251 -13.00 9.37 -4.43
N ARG A 252 -13.37 8.09 -4.49
CA ARG A 252 -14.63 7.59 -3.92
C ARG A 252 -14.73 7.87 -2.43
N GLN A 253 -13.63 7.65 -1.70
CA GLN A 253 -13.56 7.88 -0.28
C GLN A 253 -13.79 9.35 0.10
N LEU A 254 -13.14 10.29 -0.59
CA LEU A 254 -13.30 11.73 -0.34
C LEU A 254 -14.69 12.23 -0.75
N VAL A 255 -15.24 11.73 -1.86
CA VAL A 255 -16.61 12.04 -2.30
C VAL A 255 -17.66 11.53 -1.31
N ASN A 256 -17.46 10.34 -0.73
CA ASN A 256 -18.35 9.81 0.32
C ASN A 256 -18.34 10.67 1.60
N CYS A 257 -17.28 11.45 1.82
CA CYS A 257 -17.21 12.44 2.89
C CYS A 257 -17.75 13.83 2.48
N GLY A 258 -18.35 13.96 1.30
CA GLY A 258 -18.99 15.18 0.82
C GLY A 258 -18.05 16.18 0.11
N ASN A 259 -16.79 15.80 -0.16
CA ASN A 259 -15.82 16.63 -0.87
C ASN A 259 -15.98 16.51 -2.40
N THR A 260 -15.63 17.56 -3.13
CA THR A 260 -15.43 17.44 -4.59
C THR A 260 -13.99 17.04 -4.84
N THR A 261 -13.76 16.25 -5.88
CA THR A 261 -12.42 15.77 -6.22
C THR A 261 -12.10 16.01 -7.69
N PHE A 262 -10.92 16.54 -7.96
CA PHE A 262 -10.27 16.58 -9.26
C PHE A 262 -9.14 15.57 -9.27
N VAL A 263 -8.79 15.04 -10.44
CA VAL A 263 -7.75 14.01 -10.57
C VAL A 263 -6.73 14.41 -11.63
N ALA A 264 -5.47 14.06 -11.38
CA ALA A 264 -4.36 14.19 -12.29
C ALA A 264 -3.42 12.98 -12.13
N ASN A 265 -2.82 12.52 -13.23
CA ASN A 265 -1.99 11.31 -13.24
C ASN A 265 -0.49 11.59 -12.99
N HIS A 266 -0.07 12.86 -13.04
CA HIS A 266 1.30 13.28 -12.78
C HIS A 266 1.35 14.80 -12.57
N GLY A 267 2.52 15.34 -12.19
CA GLY A 267 2.68 16.76 -11.87
C GLY A 267 2.30 17.72 -13.01
N GLN A 268 2.55 17.35 -14.27
CA GLN A 268 2.19 18.20 -15.42
C GLN A 268 0.66 18.39 -15.57
N GLU A 269 -0.13 17.32 -15.43
CA GLU A 269 -1.60 17.39 -15.50
C GLU A 269 -2.18 18.14 -14.29
N ALA A 270 -1.50 18.08 -13.14
CA ALA A 270 -1.85 18.88 -11.97
C ALA A 270 -1.69 20.38 -12.26
N LEU A 271 -0.60 20.80 -12.91
CA LEU A 271 -0.39 22.20 -13.33
C LEU A 271 -1.45 22.65 -14.36
N GLU A 272 -1.82 21.80 -15.32
CA GLU A 272 -2.89 22.08 -16.29
C GLU A 272 -4.27 22.21 -15.62
N THR A 273 -4.50 21.47 -14.54
CA THR A 273 -5.72 21.60 -13.73
C THR A 273 -5.72 22.90 -12.94
N LEU A 274 -4.58 23.28 -12.36
CA LEU A 274 -4.39 24.56 -11.65
C LEU A 274 -4.57 25.77 -12.57
N GLN A 275 -4.17 25.67 -13.85
CA GLN A 275 -4.43 26.71 -14.85
C GLN A 275 -5.92 27.01 -15.03
N LYS A 276 -6.78 26.01 -14.84
CA LYS A 276 -8.24 26.14 -14.93
C LYS A 276 -8.86 26.57 -13.59
N SER A 277 -8.06 26.77 -12.55
CA SER A 277 -8.55 27.13 -11.22
C SER A 277 -8.84 28.62 -11.10
N ARG A 278 -9.66 29.01 -10.12
CA ARG A 278 -9.94 30.42 -9.79
C ARG A 278 -8.73 31.15 -9.23
N PHE A 279 -7.74 30.41 -8.78
CA PHE A 279 -6.49 30.96 -8.26
C PHE A 279 -5.49 31.27 -9.37
N TRP A 280 -5.76 30.90 -10.62
CA TRP A 280 -4.94 31.32 -11.73
C TRP A 280 -5.29 32.76 -12.15
N ALA A 281 -4.28 33.61 -12.30
CA ALA A 281 -4.45 35.00 -12.70
C ALA A 281 -5.21 35.09 -14.04
N GLY A 282 -6.34 35.81 -14.04
CA GLY A 282 -7.25 35.93 -15.18
C GLY A 282 -8.39 34.92 -15.23
N ASN A 283 -8.50 33.99 -14.28
CA ASN A 283 -9.59 33.00 -14.19
C ASN A 283 -10.46 33.13 -12.92
N GLU A 284 -10.45 34.29 -12.26
CA GLU A 284 -11.02 34.48 -10.92
C GLU A 284 -12.54 34.24 -10.85
N THR A 285 -13.27 34.50 -11.94
CA THR A 285 -14.73 34.41 -12.00
C THR A 285 -15.26 33.04 -12.44
N ASN A 286 -14.52 32.31 -13.27
CA ASN A 286 -15.02 31.11 -13.96
C ASN A 286 -14.22 29.83 -13.70
N GLY A 287 -13.09 29.90 -12.98
CA GLY A 287 -12.27 28.73 -12.70
C GLY A 287 -12.91 27.75 -11.71
N VAL A 288 -12.30 26.58 -11.58
CA VAL A 288 -12.62 25.63 -10.49
C VAL A 288 -11.94 26.07 -9.19
N ASP A 289 -12.60 25.87 -8.06
CA ASP A 289 -11.96 26.08 -6.76
C ASP A 289 -11.16 24.82 -6.39
N ILE A 290 -9.98 25.00 -5.78
CA ILE A 290 -9.08 23.93 -5.35
C ILE A 290 -8.56 24.28 -3.96
N SER A 291 -9.19 23.72 -2.94
CA SER A 291 -8.88 24.03 -1.54
C SER A 291 -7.57 23.40 -1.09
N VAL A 292 -7.22 22.21 -1.59
CA VAL A 292 -6.02 21.47 -1.19
C VAL A 292 -5.58 20.51 -2.30
N ILE A 293 -4.28 20.24 -2.37
CA ILE A 293 -3.69 19.26 -3.28
C ILE A 293 -3.15 18.08 -2.48
N LEU A 294 -3.60 16.87 -2.82
CA LEU A 294 -3.02 15.61 -2.35
C LEU A 294 -2.10 15.08 -3.45
N MET A 295 -0.80 14.98 -3.17
CA MET A 295 0.19 14.75 -4.22
C MET A 295 1.09 13.58 -3.90
N ASP A 296 1.11 12.55 -4.75
CA ASP A 296 2.16 11.54 -4.67
C ASP A 296 3.53 12.15 -4.98
N LEU A 297 4.55 11.77 -4.21
CA LEU A 297 5.92 12.22 -4.47
C LEU A 297 6.56 11.46 -5.63
N GLU A 298 6.22 10.19 -5.82
CA GLU A 298 6.84 9.32 -6.82
C GLU A 298 5.87 9.10 -7.98
N MET A 299 6.02 9.90 -9.05
CA MET A 299 5.19 9.81 -10.26
C MET A 299 6.06 9.93 -11.52
N PRO A 300 5.68 9.27 -12.64
CA PRO A 300 6.34 9.45 -13.93
C PRO A 300 6.08 10.85 -14.50
N VAL A 301 6.85 11.24 -15.52
CA VAL A 301 6.78 12.54 -16.23
C VAL A 301 7.22 13.72 -15.39
N MET A 302 6.54 13.99 -14.27
CA MET A 302 6.88 15.05 -13.32
C MET A 302 6.54 14.57 -11.91
N ASP A 303 7.58 14.41 -11.10
CA ASP A 303 7.47 13.98 -9.70
C ASP A 303 6.83 15.07 -8.82
N GLY A 304 6.34 14.67 -7.64
CA GLY A 304 5.61 15.57 -6.75
C GLY A 304 6.48 16.69 -6.15
N VAL A 305 7.78 16.46 -5.95
CA VAL A 305 8.70 17.47 -5.41
C VAL A 305 8.94 18.57 -6.44
N THR A 306 9.18 18.18 -7.69
CA THR A 306 9.35 19.07 -8.84
C THR A 306 8.06 19.84 -9.13
N CYS A 307 6.91 19.16 -9.08
CA CYS A 307 5.60 19.80 -9.23
C CYS A 307 5.35 20.85 -8.13
N ALA A 308 5.62 20.53 -6.86
CA ALA A 308 5.47 21.47 -5.75
C ALA A 308 6.34 22.73 -5.94
N ARG A 309 7.60 22.56 -6.37
CA ARG A 309 8.48 23.71 -6.66
C ARG A 309 7.91 24.62 -7.75
N HIS A 310 7.38 24.05 -8.83
CA HIS A 310 6.73 24.84 -9.89
C HIS A 310 5.49 25.58 -9.38
N ILE A 311 4.64 24.93 -8.56
CA ILE A 311 3.48 25.60 -7.96
C ILE A 311 3.94 26.80 -7.12
N ARG A 312 4.96 26.64 -6.27
CA ARG A 312 5.49 27.75 -5.46
C ARG A 312 6.17 28.84 -6.27
N GLU A 313 6.79 28.51 -7.40
CA GLU A 313 7.32 29.51 -8.32
C GLU A 313 6.20 30.33 -8.97
N LEU A 314 5.12 29.67 -9.38
CA LEU A 314 3.93 30.33 -9.95
C LEU A 314 3.19 31.20 -8.93
N GLU A 315 3.16 30.80 -7.65
CA GLU A 315 2.68 31.64 -6.55
C GLU A 315 3.55 32.89 -6.39
N ARG A 316 4.89 32.73 -6.43
CA ARG A 316 5.82 33.86 -6.29
C ARG A 316 5.77 34.82 -7.48
N SER A 317 5.52 34.32 -8.69
CA SER A 317 5.35 35.16 -9.87
C SER A 317 3.99 35.87 -9.92
N GLY A 318 3.07 35.57 -9.00
CA GLY A 318 1.71 36.10 -8.99
C GLY A 318 0.80 35.47 -10.05
N THR A 319 1.24 34.39 -10.70
CA THR A 319 0.42 33.62 -11.64
C THR A 319 -0.64 32.81 -10.90
N ILE A 320 -0.29 32.26 -9.73
CA ILE A 320 -1.25 31.72 -8.77
C ILE A 320 -1.45 32.79 -7.69
N THR A 321 -2.68 33.30 -7.55
CA THR A 321 -3.02 34.47 -6.74
C THR A 321 -3.18 34.16 -5.25
N LYS A 322 -3.28 32.88 -4.88
CA LYS A 322 -3.45 32.42 -3.49
C LYS A 322 -2.58 31.21 -3.24
N HIS A 323 -2.01 31.12 -2.03
CA HIS A 323 -1.31 29.92 -1.61
C HIS A 323 -2.28 28.73 -1.49
N ILE A 324 -1.98 27.64 -2.20
CA ILE A 324 -2.78 26.41 -2.15
C ILE A 324 -2.02 25.37 -1.33
N PRO A 325 -2.59 24.82 -0.23
CA PRO A 325 -1.90 23.84 0.58
C PRO A 325 -1.65 22.54 -0.18
N ILE A 326 -0.45 22.00 -0.03
CA ILE A 326 -0.03 20.72 -0.63
C ILE A 326 0.26 19.73 0.50
N ILE A 327 -0.45 18.61 0.51
CA ILE A 327 -0.18 17.45 1.34
C ILE A 327 0.51 16.39 0.48
N ALA A 328 1.79 16.14 0.73
CA ALA A 328 2.49 15.05 0.09
C ALA A 328 2.02 13.70 0.63
N VAL A 329 1.76 12.78 -0.28
CA VAL A 329 1.40 11.40 0.00
C VAL A 329 2.59 10.54 -0.39
N THR A 330 3.29 9.96 0.57
CA THR A 330 4.53 9.21 0.31
C THR A 330 4.42 7.77 0.81
N ALA A 331 4.97 6.81 0.08
CA ALA A 331 5.13 5.45 0.59
C ALA A 331 6.02 5.38 1.84
N TYR A 332 6.83 6.42 2.10
CA TYR A 332 7.79 6.42 3.20
C TYR A 332 8.06 7.83 3.75
N ALA A 333 7.85 8.01 5.05
CA ALA A 333 8.12 9.25 5.77
C ALA A 333 9.54 9.21 6.39
N ARG A 334 10.61 9.32 5.57
CA ARG A 334 11.96 9.61 6.10
C ARG A 334 12.03 11.05 6.59
N PRO A 335 12.74 11.35 7.69
CA PRO A 335 13.03 12.74 8.06
C PRO A 335 13.64 13.56 6.92
N GLU A 336 14.55 12.95 6.14
CA GLU A 336 15.15 13.60 4.96
C GLU A 336 14.16 13.84 3.82
N GLN A 337 13.24 12.91 3.56
CA GLN A 337 12.20 13.09 2.53
C GLN A 337 11.18 14.14 2.97
N ILE A 338 10.80 14.15 4.26
CA ILE A 338 9.96 15.20 4.84
C ILE A 338 10.68 16.55 4.73
N ALA A 339 11.97 16.61 5.07
CA ALA A 339 12.76 17.83 4.96
C ALA A 339 12.87 18.33 3.51
N ASN A 340 13.09 17.42 2.55
CA ASN A 340 13.13 17.75 1.12
C ASN A 340 11.76 18.21 0.60
N ALA A 341 10.68 17.52 0.98
CA ALA A 341 9.31 17.92 0.68
C ALA A 341 9.00 19.32 1.22
N LYS A 342 9.30 19.58 2.50
CA LYS A 342 9.13 20.90 3.12
C LYS A 342 9.99 21.97 2.44
N ALA A 343 11.24 21.66 2.08
CA ALA A 343 12.12 22.57 1.34
C ALA A 343 11.62 22.87 -0.08
N ALA A 344 10.86 21.96 -0.69
CA ALA A 344 10.15 22.18 -1.96
C ALA A 344 8.86 23.00 -1.80
N GLY A 345 8.47 23.33 -0.57
CA GLY A 345 7.28 24.12 -0.24
C GLY A 345 6.02 23.30 -0.01
N ILE A 346 6.14 22.01 0.28
CA ILE A 346 5.01 21.15 0.68
C ILE A 346 4.67 21.43 2.15
N ASP A 347 3.39 21.59 2.46
CA ASP A 347 2.91 22.04 3.77
C ASP A 347 2.84 20.90 4.79
N ASP A 348 2.40 19.72 4.36
CA ASP A 348 2.33 18.54 5.21
C ASP A 348 2.65 17.26 4.44
N VAL A 349 2.98 16.20 5.17
CA VAL A 349 3.35 14.89 4.62
C VAL A 349 2.58 13.80 5.36
N ILE A 350 1.90 12.95 4.60
CA ILE A 350 1.22 11.75 5.08
C ILE A 350 1.82 10.49 4.45
N SER A 351 2.02 9.46 5.25
CA SER A 351 2.58 8.18 4.80
C SER A 351 1.49 7.21 4.34
N LYS A 352 1.68 6.56 3.18
CA LYS A 352 0.87 5.44 2.71
C LYS A 352 1.23 4.16 3.50
N PRO A 353 0.25 3.30 3.85
CA PRO A 353 -1.19 3.52 3.71
C PRO A 353 -1.73 4.47 4.79
N PHE A 354 -2.68 5.32 4.43
CA PHE A 354 -3.37 6.25 5.35
C PHE A 354 -4.88 6.01 5.29
N ARG A 355 -5.60 6.43 6.34
CA ARG A 355 -7.07 6.37 6.38
C ARG A 355 -7.67 7.77 6.27
N ILE A 356 -8.90 7.86 5.76
CA ILE A 356 -9.63 9.13 5.62
C ILE A 356 -9.80 9.89 6.94
N PRO A 357 -10.11 9.23 8.09
CA PRO A 357 -10.17 9.92 9.38
C PRO A 357 -8.84 10.54 9.83
N GLU A 358 -7.70 10.08 9.31
CA GLU A 358 -6.38 10.68 9.59
C GLU A 358 -6.07 11.82 8.62
N LEU A 359 -6.59 11.75 7.39
CA LEU A 359 -6.36 12.73 6.34
C LEU A 359 -7.26 13.98 6.48
N LEU A 360 -8.55 13.80 6.79
CA LEU A 360 -9.51 14.91 6.87
C LEU A 360 -9.14 15.98 7.91
N PRO A 361 -8.66 15.63 9.12
CA PRO A 361 -8.21 16.64 10.09
C PRO A 361 -7.07 17.51 9.55
N ARG A 362 -6.10 16.90 8.85
CA ARG A 362 -4.96 17.62 8.24
C ARG A 362 -5.41 18.55 7.12
N ILE A 363 -6.34 18.09 6.28
CA ILE A 363 -6.96 18.94 5.25
C ILE A 363 -7.65 20.14 5.91
N ASN A 364 -8.48 19.89 6.93
CA ASN A 364 -9.22 20.95 7.62
C ASN A 364 -8.27 21.97 8.28
N GLU A 365 -7.24 21.51 8.97
CA GLU A 365 -6.24 22.35 9.62
C GLU A 365 -5.53 23.26 8.60
N LEU A 366 -4.98 22.69 7.52
CA LEU A 366 -4.26 23.44 6.50
C LEU A 366 -5.16 24.39 5.71
N VAL A 367 -6.35 23.93 5.32
CA VAL A 367 -7.27 24.80 4.57
C VAL A 367 -7.70 25.98 5.44
N ASN A 368 -7.98 25.77 6.73
CA ASN A 368 -8.31 26.88 7.63
C ASN A 368 -7.13 27.83 7.81
N GLN A 369 -5.91 27.31 8.00
CA GLN A 369 -4.70 28.10 8.16
C GLN A 369 -4.48 29.07 6.98
N TYR A 370 -4.73 28.62 5.75
CA TYR A 370 -4.51 29.40 4.53
C TYR A 370 -5.78 30.03 3.92
N SER A 371 -6.94 29.87 4.56
CA SER A 371 -8.21 30.50 4.13
C SER A 371 -8.57 31.75 4.92
N THR A 372 -8.04 31.93 6.13
CA THR A 372 -8.15 33.21 6.85
C THR A 372 -7.22 34.24 6.21
N PRO A 373 -7.73 35.41 5.77
CA PRO A 373 -6.86 36.53 5.41
C PRO A 373 -6.05 36.91 6.65
N SER A 374 -4.74 36.97 6.51
CA SER A 374 -3.85 37.57 7.51
C SER A 374 -4.38 38.97 7.83
N VAL A 375 -4.99 39.12 9.01
CA VAL A 375 -5.28 40.44 9.56
C VAL A 375 -3.91 41.07 9.80
N GLU A 376 -3.65 42.15 9.05
CA GLU A 376 -2.48 43.00 9.16
C GLU A 376 -2.17 43.33 10.63
N ALA A 377 -0.89 43.23 11.00
CA ALA A 377 -0.33 43.80 12.21
C ALA A 377 0.85 44.70 11.84
#